data_AF-A0A1Z9SQF3-F1
#
_entry.id   AF-A0A1Z9SQF3-F1
#
_cell.length_a   1.000
_cell.length_b   1.000
_cell.length_c   1.000
_cell.angle_alpha   90.00
_cell.angle_beta   90.00
_cell.angle_gamma   90.00
#
_symmetry.space_group_name_H-M   'P 1'
#
loop_
_entity.id
_entity.type
_entity.pdbx_description
1 polymer ?
#
loop_
_entity_poly.entity_id
_entity_poly.type
_entity_poly.pdbx_seq_one_letter_code
_entity_poly.pdbx_strand_id
1 'polypeptide(L)'
;MADDSSANSEYGPGKFRTIFEQGLDFAVDRILRRAESQGGSLSASDVREELQRFKADPGEDTTAFFNDAWRECTFAVERLRWDKERRYPFERLMVNTFVHLLPTGDQVPIQGEHLSRRIIPGFVVAMLQMLGEELNDKYENFCRTMVSRMKTQHGNAFNWEMVHVEPDAAEVVSEVLITICHHFIDLKKRRRWLIDVIHGNMGAPTAAQDIPFEDMECHRLISAMYQPLRDAMNTPEGEERITERYGRDKARMLRAVFAEITRDHRELSLGLSTPSDVNAVQ
;
A
#
# COMPACT_ATOMS: atom_id res chain seq x y z
N MET A 1 4.79 -6.92 34.91
CA MET A 1 5.76 -7.59 34.02
C MET A 1 5.45 -7.13 32.62
N ALA A 2 6.24 -6.20 32.10
CA ALA A 2 6.13 -5.77 30.71
C ALA A 2 6.70 -6.89 29.83
N ASP A 3 5.94 -7.29 28.83
CA ASP A 3 6.28 -8.36 27.90
C ASP A 3 7.49 -7.93 27.05
N ASP A 4 8.63 -8.58 27.29
CA ASP A 4 9.95 -8.33 26.67
C ASP A 4 10.01 -8.88 25.22
N SER A 5 8.86 -9.03 24.56
CA SER A 5 8.75 -9.59 23.21
C SER A 5 9.15 -8.58 22.11
N SER A 6 9.29 -7.29 22.44
CA SER A 6 9.76 -6.27 21.49
C SER A 6 11.28 -6.30 21.26
N ALA A 7 12.06 -6.89 22.17
CA ALA A 7 13.52 -6.96 22.08
C ALA A 7 14.01 -8.03 21.08
N ASN A 8 13.17 -9.03 20.78
CA ASN A 8 13.51 -10.19 19.96
C ASN A 8 12.81 -10.23 18.60
N SER A 9 12.27 -9.08 18.17
CA SER A 9 11.86 -8.92 16.77
C SER A 9 13.11 -9.01 15.90
N GLU A 10 13.09 -9.91 14.93
CA GLU A 10 14.10 -10.08 13.86
C GLU A 10 14.45 -8.74 13.16
N TYR A 11 13.62 -7.71 13.38
CA TYR A 11 13.69 -6.37 12.80
C TYR A 11 13.45 -5.23 13.82
N GLY A 12 13.84 -5.43 15.09
CA GLY A 12 13.73 -4.45 16.18
C GLY A 12 14.96 -3.55 16.38
N PRO A 13 14.98 -2.71 17.44
CA PRO A 13 16.12 -1.86 17.79
C PRO A 13 17.47 -2.59 17.90
N GLY A 14 17.45 -3.90 18.22
CA GLY A 14 18.63 -4.76 18.24
C GLY A 14 19.29 -4.94 16.87
N LYS A 15 18.51 -5.15 15.80
CA LYS A 15 19.04 -5.31 14.43
C LYS A 15 19.68 -4.01 13.94
N PHE A 16 19.07 -2.86 14.24
CA PHE A 16 19.66 -1.55 13.93
C PHE A 16 20.99 -1.33 14.68
N ARG A 17 21.07 -1.76 15.94
CA ARG A 17 22.33 -1.74 16.69
C ARG A 17 23.40 -2.59 16.01
N THR A 18 23.07 -3.81 15.60
CA THR A 18 24.02 -4.71 14.91
C THR A 18 24.50 -4.13 13.58
N ILE A 19 23.60 -3.55 12.77
CA ILE A 19 23.98 -2.89 11.50
C ILE A 19 24.93 -1.71 11.78
N PHE A 20 24.66 -0.93 12.82
CA PHE A 20 25.51 0.18 13.22
C PHE A 20 26.88 -0.28 13.73
N GLU A 21 26.94 -1.32 14.56
CA GLU A 21 28.18 -1.92 15.06
C GLU A 21 29.05 -2.42 13.90
N GLN A 22 28.48 -3.16 12.96
CA GLN A 22 29.21 -3.63 11.77
C GLN A 22 29.67 -2.46 10.87
N GLY A 23 28.87 -1.41 10.76
CA GLY A 23 29.27 -0.17 10.09
C GLY A 23 30.49 0.51 10.75
N LEU A 24 30.57 0.47 12.09
CA LEU A 24 31.72 0.97 12.83
C LEU A 24 32.95 0.08 12.66
N ASP A 25 32.78 -1.24 12.59
CA ASP A 25 33.88 -2.17 12.36
C ASP A 25 34.58 -1.90 11.02
N PHE A 26 33.83 -1.62 9.95
CA PHE A 26 34.43 -1.20 8.67
C PHE A 26 35.29 0.07 8.80
N ALA A 27 34.83 1.04 9.59
CA ALA A 27 35.59 2.27 9.84
C ALA A 27 36.85 1.99 10.66
N VAL A 28 36.76 1.13 11.68
CA VAL A 28 37.89 0.71 12.52
C VAL A 28 38.94 -0.03 11.68
N ASP A 29 38.52 -0.99 10.85
CA ASP A 29 39.43 -1.75 9.98
C ASP A 29 40.21 -0.86 9.01
N ARG A 30 39.57 0.21 8.52
CA ARG A 30 40.21 1.17 7.63
C ARG A 30 41.25 2.03 8.36
N ILE A 31 40.94 2.44 9.59
CA ILE A 31 41.89 3.14 10.46
C ILE A 31 43.07 2.23 10.80
N LEU A 32 42.84 0.96 11.14
CA LEU A 32 43.90 0.00 11.45
C LEU A 32 44.82 -0.24 10.25
N ARG A 33 44.26 -0.46 9.05
CA ARG A 33 45.04 -0.60 7.81
C ARG A 33 45.91 0.64 7.53
N ARG A 34 45.37 1.84 7.76
CA ARG A 34 46.15 3.08 7.63
C ARG A 34 47.28 3.15 8.66
N ALA A 35 47.03 2.76 9.91
CA ALA A 35 48.05 2.73 10.96
C ALA A 35 49.19 1.77 10.60
N GLU A 36 48.87 0.56 10.11
CA GLU A 36 49.85 -0.41 9.66
C GLU A 36 50.72 0.14 8.52
N SER A 37 50.12 0.82 7.54
CA SER A 37 50.86 1.44 6.42
C SER A 37 51.78 2.59 6.86
N GLN A 38 51.56 3.16 8.05
CA GLN A 38 52.35 4.27 8.61
C GLN A 38 53.25 3.84 9.78
N GLY A 39 53.55 2.55 9.90
CA GLY A 39 54.48 2.05 10.92
C GLY A 39 53.85 1.92 12.32
N GLY A 40 52.53 1.80 12.41
CA GLY A 40 51.80 1.44 13.63
C GLY A 40 51.30 2.62 14.46
N SER A 41 51.38 3.85 13.97
CA SER A 41 50.87 5.04 14.69
C SER A 41 50.13 6.00 13.77
N LEU A 42 49.09 6.65 14.28
CA LEU A 42 48.32 7.69 13.58
C LEU A 42 48.14 8.91 14.49
N SER A 43 48.20 10.11 13.91
CA SER A 43 47.82 11.32 14.64
C SER A 43 46.30 11.47 14.71
N ALA A 44 45.82 12.32 15.62
CA ALA A 44 44.40 12.69 15.67
C ALA A 44 43.90 13.35 14.37
N SER A 45 44.80 13.98 13.60
CA SER A 45 44.48 14.54 12.29
C SER A 45 44.27 13.43 11.26
N ASP A 46 45.13 12.41 11.25
CA ASP A 46 45.03 11.26 10.33
C ASP A 46 43.74 10.47 10.55
N VAL A 47 43.37 10.22 11.81
CA VAL A 47 42.13 9.54 12.16
C VAL A 47 40.91 10.33 11.68
N ARG A 48 40.91 11.66 11.88
CA ARG A 48 39.80 12.51 11.43
C ARG A 48 39.69 12.53 9.91
N GLU A 49 40.81 12.61 9.22
CA GLU A 49 40.86 12.58 7.76
C GLU A 49 40.32 11.25 7.22
N GLU A 50 40.75 10.12 7.78
CA GLU A 50 40.32 8.80 7.32
C GLU A 50 38.82 8.57 7.55
N LEU A 51 38.28 9.01 8.69
CA LEU A 51 36.84 8.97 8.95
C LEU A 51 36.04 9.84 7.97
N GLN A 52 36.56 11.00 7.56
CA GLN A 52 35.90 11.82 6.54
C GLN A 52 35.93 11.17 5.17
N ARG A 53 37.05 10.52 4.81
CA ARG A 53 37.15 9.73 3.57
C ARG A 53 36.19 8.56 3.57
N PHE A 54 36.08 7.82 4.68
CA PHE A 54 35.11 6.73 4.81
C PHE A 54 33.65 7.21 4.67
N LYS A 55 33.31 8.38 5.21
CA LYS A 55 31.97 8.97 5.04
C LYS A 55 31.68 9.39 3.61
N ALA A 56 32.67 9.91 2.90
CA ALA A 56 32.52 10.37 1.51
C ALA A 56 32.54 9.20 0.52
N ASP A 57 33.38 8.20 0.77
CA ASP A 57 33.58 7.01 -0.06
C ASP A 57 33.83 5.79 0.83
N PRO A 58 32.75 5.09 1.23
CA PRO A 58 32.83 3.93 2.12
C PRO A 58 33.59 2.75 1.52
N GLY A 59 33.70 2.69 0.19
CA GLY A 59 34.17 1.52 -0.56
C GLY A 59 33.04 0.56 -0.93
N GLU A 60 33.34 -0.36 -1.84
CA GLU A 60 32.37 -1.26 -2.46
C GLU A 60 31.75 -2.23 -1.45
N ASP A 61 32.57 -2.87 -0.61
CA ASP A 61 32.12 -3.84 0.40
C ASP A 61 31.17 -3.22 1.43
N THR A 62 31.51 -2.04 1.95
CA THR A 62 30.68 -1.31 2.91
C THR A 62 29.39 -0.82 2.26
N THR A 63 29.45 -0.37 1.01
CA THR A 63 28.26 0.05 0.25
C THR A 63 27.33 -1.14 -0.03
N ALA A 64 27.87 -2.28 -0.44
CA ALA A 64 27.12 -3.51 -0.65
C ALA A 64 26.44 -3.99 0.65
N PHE A 65 27.18 -3.97 1.76
CA PHE A 65 26.64 -4.30 3.09
C PHE A 65 25.42 -3.45 3.46
N PHE A 66 25.52 -2.12 3.34
CA PHE A 66 24.38 -1.25 3.67
C PHE A 66 23.20 -1.43 2.69
N ASN A 67 23.46 -1.68 1.41
CA ASN A 67 22.42 -1.98 0.44
C ASN A 67 21.70 -3.30 0.74
N ASP A 68 22.43 -4.33 1.16
CA ASP A 68 21.85 -5.61 1.56
C ASP A 68 21.06 -5.48 2.87
N ALA A 69 21.59 -4.75 3.86
CA ALA A 69 20.88 -4.44 5.09
C ALA A 69 19.58 -3.65 4.81
N TRP A 70 19.63 -2.68 3.88
CA TRP A 70 18.45 -1.94 3.43
C TRP A 70 17.43 -2.86 2.74
N ARG A 71 17.88 -3.77 1.89
CA ARG A 71 17.03 -4.76 1.21
C ARG A 71 16.36 -5.69 2.22
N GLU A 72 17.11 -6.19 3.21
CA GLU A 72 16.56 -7.00 4.30
C GLU A 72 15.51 -6.23 5.12
N CYS A 73 15.80 -4.99 5.52
CA CYS A 73 14.83 -4.14 6.21
C CYS A 73 13.57 -3.89 5.39
N THR A 74 13.72 -3.70 4.07
CA THR A 74 12.58 -3.50 3.16
C THR A 74 11.74 -4.78 3.09
N PHE A 75 12.36 -5.94 2.86
CA PHE A 75 11.68 -7.23 2.85
C PHE A 75 10.99 -7.54 4.19
N ALA A 76 11.61 -7.16 5.30
CA ALA A 76 11.04 -7.31 6.63
C ALA A 76 9.80 -6.47 6.86
N VAL A 77 9.85 -5.20 6.44
CA VAL A 77 8.72 -4.28 6.50
C VAL A 77 7.60 -4.77 5.59
N GLU A 78 7.94 -5.28 4.40
CA GLU A 78 6.99 -5.93 3.49
C GLU A 78 6.38 -7.20 4.09
N ARG A 79 7.18 -8.03 4.78
CA ARG A 79 6.70 -9.24 5.46
C ARG A 79 5.82 -8.92 6.66
N LEU A 80 6.18 -7.93 7.47
CA LEU A 80 5.33 -7.41 8.56
C LEU A 80 4.04 -6.79 8.02
N ARG A 81 4.09 -6.21 6.82
CA ARG A 81 2.94 -5.70 6.10
C ARG A 81 2.06 -6.82 5.52
N TRP A 82 2.64 -7.88 4.98
CA TRP A 82 1.90 -9.10 4.56
C TRP A 82 1.32 -9.87 5.75
N ASP A 83 1.97 -9.82 6.91
CA ASP A 83 1.43 -10.32 8.17
C ASP A 83 0.32 -9.40 8.72
N LYS A 84 0.37 -8.08 8.48
CA LYS A 84 -0.79 -7.17 8.69
C LYS A 84 -1.94 -7.48 7.74
N GLU A 85 -1.69 -7.82 6.47
CA GLU A 85 -2.72 -8.27 5.51
C GLU A 85 -3.39 -9.60 5.90
N ARG A 86 -2.83 -10.33 6.88
CA ARG A 86 -3.47 -11.48 7.56
C ARG A 86 -4.23 -11.07 8.83
N ARG A 87 -4.00 -9.87 9.36
CA ARG A 87 -4.49 -9.37 10.65
C ARG A 87 -5.74 -8.51 10.54
N TYR A 88 -5.98 -7.84 9.41
CA TYR A 88 -7.14 -6.94 9.21
C TYR A 88 -8.08 -7.46 8.10
N PRO A 89 -9.10 -8.26 8.46
CA PRO A 89 -10.01 -8.83 7.49
C PRO A 89 -10.76 -7.80 6.64
N PHE A 90 -11.11 -6.65 7.22
CA PHE A 90 -11.84 -5.61 6.48
C PHE A 90 -10.98 -5.03 5.34
N GLU A 91 -9.75 -4.63 5.63
CA GLU A 91 -8.81 -4.11 4.64
C GLU A 91 -8.63 -5.11 3.49
N ARG A 92 -8.49 -6.39 3.83
CA ARG A 92 -8.32 -7.46 2.85
C ARG A 92 -9.53 -7.64 1.94
N LEU A 93 -10.76 -7.55 2.48
CA LEU A 93 -11.97 -7.60 1.66
C LEU A 93 -12.02 -6.43 0.68
N MET A 94 -11.60 -5.25 1.11
CA MET A 94 -11.61 -4.05 0.28
C MET A 94 -10.51 -4.09 -0.80
N VAL A 95 -9.33 -4.64 -0.51
CA VAL A 95 -8.30 -4.90 -1.53
C VAL A 95 -8.75 -5.94 -2.55
N ASN A 96 -9.55 -6.92 -2.13
CA ASN A 96 -10.07 -7.96 -3.01
C ASN A 96 -10.92 -7.41 -4.18
N THR A 97 -11.47 -6.19 -4.06
CA THR A 97 -12.26 -5.59 -5.15
C THR A 97 -11.44 -5.22 -6.38
N PHE A 98 -10.12 -5.07 -6.24
CA PHE A 98 -9.22 -4.74 -7.36
C PHE A 98 -7.98 -5.65 -7.44
N VAL A 99 -7.95 -6.75 -6.66
CA VAL A 99 -6.80 -7.66 -6.63
C VAL A 99 -6.45 -8.23 -8.01
N HIS A 100 -7.44 -8.38 -8.89
CA HIS A 100 -7.28 -8.84 -10.27
C HIS A 100 -6.49 -7.87 -11.16
N LEU A 101 -6.32 -6.60 -10.74
CA LEU A 101 -5.45 -5.63 -11.40
C LEU A 101 -4.00 -5.68 -10.89
N LEU A 102 -3.73 -6.44 -9.82
CA LEU A 102 -2.39 -6.56 -9.26
C LEU A 102 -1.70 -7.76 -9.91
N PRO A 103 -0.43 -7.61 -10.36
CA PRO A 103 0.30 -8.74 -10.91
C PRO A 103 0.47 -9.84 -9.85
N THR A 104 0.31 -11.10 -10.28
CA THR A 104 0.71 -12.26 -9.47
C THR A 104 2.23 -12.36 -9.43
N GLY A 105 2.79 -13.09 -8.46
CA GLY A 105 4.24 -13.07 -8.18
C GLY A 105 5.14 -13.50 -9.34
N ASP A 106 4.58 -14.20 -10.32
CA ASP A 106 5.23 -14.68 -11.54
C ASP A 106 4.95 -13.81 -12.79
N GLN A 107 4.04 -12.84 -12.69
CA GLN A 107 3.66 -11.98 -13.81
C GLN A 107 4.54 -10.74 -13.89
N VAL A 108 5.04 -10.45 -15.10
CA VAL A 108 5.67 -9.16 -15.40
C VAL A 108 4.57 -8.09 -15.41
N PRO A 109 4.69 -6.99 -14.64
CA PRO A 109 3.71 -5.91 -14.65
C PRO A 109 3.61 -5.27 -16.05
N ILE A 110 2.38 -5.05 -16.55
CA ILE A 110 2.12 -4.44 -17.86
C ILE A 110 1.48 -3.07 -17.62
N GLN A 111 2.14 -2.01 -18.07
CA GLN A 111 1.58 -0.65 -18.00
C GLN A 111 0.30 -0.57 -18.83
N GLY A 112 -0.74 0.04 -18.29
CA GLY A 112 -2.06 0.08 -18.94
C GLY A 112 -3.02 -1.02 -18.52
N GLU A 113 -2.51 -2.14 -17.99
CA GLU A 113 -3.31 -3.30 -17.57
C GLU A 113 -3.24 -3.50 -16.06
N HIS A 114 -2.03 -3.45 -15.50
CA HIS A 114 -1.78 -3.72 -14.09
C HIS A 114 -1.68 -2.44 -13.25
N LEU A 115 -1.79 -2.64 -11.93
CA LEU A 115 -1.49 -1.66 -10.88
C LEU A 115 -0.32 -2.17 -10.03
N SER A 116 0.54 -1.26 -9.56
CA SER A 116 1.63 -1.63 -8.66
C SER A 116 1.09 -2.09 -7.29
N ARG A 117 1.60 -3.18 -6.71
CA ARG A 117 1.23 -3.63 -5.35
C ARG A 117 1.62 -2.61 -4.26
N ARG A 118 2.49 -1.66 -4.59
CA ARG A 118 2.90 -0.55 -3.71
C ARG A 118 1.73 0.36 -3.34
N ILE A 119 0.64 0.40 -4.11
CA ILE A 119 -0.49 1.30 -3.85
C ILE A 119 -1.34 0.87 -2.65
N ILE A 120 -1.30 -0.41 -2.27
CA ILE A 120 -2.20 -0.99 -1.25
C ILE A 120 -2.23 -0.21 0.09
N PRO A 121 -1.10 0.26 0.68
CA PRO A 121 -1.14 0.96 1.97
C PRO A 121 -1.82 2.31 1.82
N GLY A 122 -1.48 3.03 0.75
CA GLY A 122 -2.09 4.31 0.43
C GLY A 122 -3.58 4.17 0.17
N PHE A 123 -3.99 3.11 -0.52
CA PHE A 123 -5.40 2.77 -0.70
C PHE A 123 -6.09 2.54 0.64
N VAL A 124 -5.53 1.69 1.51
CA VAL A 124 -6.09 1.41 2.85
C VAL A 124 -6.20 2.70 3.66
N VAL A 125 -5.15 3.53 3.70
CA VAL A 125 -5.16 4.82 4.39
C VAL A 125 -6.26 5.73 3.84
N ALA A 126 -6.36 5.89 2.52
CA ALA A 126 -7.37 6.72 1.90
C ALA A 126 -8.80 6.23 2.18
N MET A 127 -9.01 4.92 2.13
CA MET A 127 -10.30 4.29 2.46
C MET A 127 -10.69 4.57 3.90
N LEU A 128 -9.78 4.32 4.86
CA LEU A 128 -10.03 4.54 6.29
C LEU A 128 -10.29 6.03 6.58
N GLN A 129 -9.63 6.95 5.86
CA GLN A 129 -9.87 8.40 5.97
C GLN A 129 -11.24 8.81 5.44
N MET A 130 -11.71 8.23 4.33
CA MET A 130 -13.06 8.50 3.80
C MET A 130 -14.17 7.95 4.71
N LEU A 131 -13.90 6.82 5.36
CA LEU A 131 -14.89 6.13 6.17
C LEU A 131 -14.99 6.70 7.60
N GLY A 132 -13.87 7.13 8.17
CA GLY A 132 -13.79 7.63 9.55
C GLY A 132 -13.66 6.52 10.59
N GLU A 133 -13.10 6.86 11.76
CA GLU A 133 -12.69 5.92 12.81
C GLU A 133 -13.81 5.01 13.31
N GLU A 134 -14.99 5.56 13.62
CA GLU A 134 -16.12 4.79 14.15
C GLU A 134 -16.58 3.67 13.19
N LEU A 135 -16.69 4.00 11.91
CA LEU A 135 -17.11 3.05 10.90
C LEU A 135 -15.99 2.05 10.57
N ASN A 136 -14.72 2.47 10.62
CA ASN A 136 -13.58 1.56 10.49
C ASN A 136 -13.65 0.46 11.55
N ASP A 137 -13.82 0.84 12.82
CA ASP A 137 -13.90 -0.11 13.93
C ASP A 137 -15.12 -1.04 13.82
N LYS A 138 -16.27 -0.49 13.41
CA LYS A 138 -17.49 -1.26 13.16
C LYS A 138 -17.24 -2.37 12.13
N TYR A 139 -16.76 -2.02 10.94
CA TYR A 139 -16.58 -3.01 9.86
C TYR A 139 -15.44 -3.97 10.15
N GLU A 140 -14.36 -3.51 10.78
CA GLU A 140 -13.25 -4.38 11.18
C GLU A 140 -13.71 -5.41 12.22
N ASN A 141 -14.46 -5.02 13.26
CA ASN A 141 -15.00 -5.97 14.23
C ASN A 141 -15.98 -6.97 13.60
N PHE A 142 -16.83 -6.50 12.68
CA PHE A 142 -17.73 -7.39 11.93
C PHE A 142 -16.93 -8.43 11.14
N CYS A 143 -15.96 -8.00 10.35
CA CYS A 143 -15.15 -8.89 9.52
C CYS A 143 -14.29 -9.84 10.36
N ARG A 144 -13.78 -9.41 11.51
CA ARG A 144 -13.08 -10.27 12.48
C ARG A 144 -14.00 -11.37 13.02
N THR A 145 -15.22 -11.01 13.38
CA THR A 145 -16.23 -11.97 13.89
C THR A 145 -16.58 -13.00 12.82
N MET A 146 -16.84 -12.55 11.59
CA MET A 146 -17.10 -13.41 10.44
C MET A 146 -15.94 -14.38 10.18
N VAL A 147 -14.70 -13.88 10.08
CA VAL A 147 -13.52 -14.75 9.86
C VAL A 147 -13.30 -15.71 11.02
N SER A 148 -13.52 -15.29 12.26
CA SER A 148 -13.41 -16.17 13.44
C SER A 148 -14.44 -17.31 13.41
N ARG A 149 -15.69 -17.00 13.03
CA ARG A 149 -16.76 -17.99 12.80
C ARG A 149 -16.33 -19.01 11.74
N MET A 150 -15.85 -18.53 10.59
CA MET A 150 -15.44 -19.41 9.48
C MET A 150 -14.23 -20.27 9.84
N LYS A 151 -13.23 -19.73 10.55
CA LYS A 151 -12.10 -20.51 11.06
C LYS A 151 -12.54 -21.61 12.02
N THR A 152 -13.53 -21.33 12.86
CA THR A 152 -14.09 -22.32 13.79
C THR A 152 -14.84 -23.43 13.04
N GLN A 153 -15.58 -23.07 11.99
CA GLN A 153 -16.36 -24.02 11.18
C GLN A 153 -15.49 -24.90 10.29
N HIS A 154 -14.45 -24.35 9.65
CA HIS A 154 -13.65 -25.04 8.65
C HIS A 154 -12.31 -25.57 9.18
N GLY A 155 -11.85 -25.12 10.35
CA GLY A 155 -10.59 -25.53 10.94
C GLY A 155 -9.41 -25.39 9.97
N ASN A 156 -8.69 -26.47 9.73
CA ASN A 156 -7.53 -26.52 8.83
C ASN A 156 -7.89 -26.34 7.34
N ALA A 157 -9.15 -26.51 6.96
CA ALA A 157 -9.60 -26.29 5.58
C ALA A 157 -9.88 -24.81 5.28
N PHE A 158 -9.85 -23.92 6.29
CA PHE A 158 -10.07 -22.49 6.11
C PHE A 158 -9.07 -21.91 5.11
N ASN A 159 -9.60 -21.20 4.11
CA ASN A 159 -8.82 -20.35 3.22
C ASN A 159 -9.57 -19.03 2.96
N TRP A 160 -8.87 -18.04 2.43
CA TRP A 160 -9.45 -16.71 2.20
C TRP A 160 -10.43 -16.65 1.04
N GLU A 161 -10.35 -17.56 0.07
CA GLU A 161 -11.32 -17.64 -1.02
C GLU A 161 -12.72 -17.93 -0.47
N MET A 162 -12.82 -18.77 0.57
CA MET A 162 -14.08 -19.00 1.29
C MET A 162 -14.68 -17.70 1.82
N VAL A 163 -13.86 -16.82 2.41
CA VAL A 163 -14.32 -15.53 2.94
C VAL A 163 -14.76 -14.59 1.81
N HIS A 164 -14.04 -14.60 0.68
CA HIS A 164 -14.34 -13.74 -0.46
C HIS A 164 -15.65 -14.10 -1.18
N VAL A 165 -16.12 -15.36 -1.05
CA VAL A 165 -17.40 -15.80 -1.61
C VAL A 165 -18.54 -15.82 -0.59
N GLU A 166 -18.28 -15.48 0.68
CA GLU A 166 -19.30 -15.41 1.72
C GLU A 166 -20.27 -14.26 1.43
N PRO A 167 -21.60 -14.48 1.46
CA PRO A 167 -22.58 -13.42 1.20
C PRO A 167 -22.40 -12.19 2.09
N ASP A 168 -22.16 -12.39 3.39
CA ASP A 168 -21.90 -11.32 4.37
C ASP A 168 -20.71 -10.44 3.95
N ALA A 169 -19.68 -11.00 3.31
CA ALA A 169 -18.51 -10.25 2.85
C ALA A 169 -18.84 -9.31 1.69
N ALA A 170 -19.63 -9.78 0.72
CA ALA A 170 -20.09 -8.95 -0.40
C ALA A 170 -21.01 -7.81 0.07
N GLU A 171 -21.81 -8.07 1.10
CA GLU A 171 -22.67 -7.06 1.71
C GLU A 171 -21.86 -5.95 2.39
N VAL A 172 -20.83 -6.29 3.18
CA VAL A 172 -19.94 -5.31 3.82
C VAL A 172 -19.26 -4.43 2.78
N VAL A 173 -18.69 -5.04 1.74
CA VAL A 173 -18.04 -4.29 0.65
C VAL A 173 -19.03 -3.31 0.01
N SER A 174 -20.26 -3.77 -0.25
CA SER A 174 -21.32 -2.93 -0.82
C SER A 174 -21.70 -1.76 0.10
N GLU A 175 -21.91 -2.03 1.40
CA GLU A 175 -22.27 -1.01 2.39
C GLU A 175 -21.18 0.06 2.51
N VAL A 176 -19.92 -0.34 2.53
CA VAL A 176 -18.76 0.57 2.60
C VAL A 176 -18.68 1.44 1.36
N LEU A 177 -18.73 0.84 0.16
CA LEU A 177 -18.68 1.59 -1.10
C LEU A 177 -19.86 2.57 -1.24
N ILE A 178 -21.07 2.18 -0.86
CA ILE A 178 -22.25 3.06 -0.84
C ILE A 178 -22.10 4.18 0.18
N THR A 179 -21.44 3.92 1.30
CA THR A 179 -21.18 4.94 2.33
C THR A 179 -20.24 6.01 1.78
N ILE A 180 -19.13 5.61 1.15
CA ILE A 180 -18.10 6.53 0.66
C ILE A 180 -18.39 7.09 -0.75
N CYS A 181 -19.43 6.62 -1.45
CA CYS A 181 -19.69 7.00 -2.85
C CYS A 181 -19.84 8.51 -3.09
N HIS A 182 -20.37 9.25 -2.11
CA HIS A 182 -20.55 10.68 -2.20
C HIS A 182 -19.23 11.45 -2.40
N HIS A 183 -18.08 10.89 -1.98
CA HIS A 183 -16.76 11.47 -2.21
C HIS A 183 -16.35 11.52 -3.68
N PHE A 184 -17.00 10.71 -4.54
CA PHE A 184 -16.66 10.52 -5.95
C PHE A 184 -17.58 11.26 -6.92
N ILE A 185 -18.46 12.14 -6.41
CA ILE A 185 -19.29 13.01 -7.27
C ILE A 185 -18.46 14.05 -8.02
N ASP A 186 -17.38 14.54 -7.42
CA ASP A 186 -16.33 15.27 -8.13
C ASP A 186 -15.12 14.34 -8.29
N LEU A 187 -15.22 13.44 -9.28
CA LEU A 187 -14.25 12.37 -9.47
C LEU A 187 -12.85 12.90 -9.80
N LYS A 188 -12.75 13.98 -10.59
CA LYS A 188 -11.46 14.61 -10.94
C LYS A 188 -10.76 15.19 -9.71
N LYS A 189 -11.49 15.89 -8.83
CA LYS A 189 -10.93 16.38 -7.56
C LYS A 189 -10.55 15.22 -6.65
N ARG A 190 -11.42 14.21 -6.54
CA ARG A 190 -11.17 13.06 -5.66
C ARG A 190 -9.97 12.24 -6.10
N ARG A 191 -9.77 12.07 -7.42
CA ARG A 191 -8.64 11.35 -7.98
C ARG A 191 -7.31 12.02 -7.65
N ARG A 192 -7.19 13.33 -7.80
CA ARG A 192 -5.99 14.08 -7.41
C ARG A 192 -5.62 13.83 -5.95
N TRP A 193 -6.60 13.99 -5.06
CA TRP A 193 -6.41 13.69 -3.64
C TRP A 193 -6.00 12.23 -3.39
N LEU A 194 -6.61 11.26 -4.08
CA LEU A 194 -6.31 9.85 -3.89
C LEU A 194 -4.89 9.50 -4.38
N ILE A 195 -4.45 10.09 -5.49
CA ILE A 195 -3.07 9.99 -6.00
C ILE A 195 -2.09 10.54 -4.96
N ASP A 196 -2.35 11.73 -4.40
CA ASP A 196 -1.48 12.34 -3.39
C ASP A 196 -1.35 11.46 -2.14
N VAL A 197 -2.47 10.93 -1.63
CA VAL A 197 -2.46 10.02 -0.48
C VAL A 197 -1.72 8.73 -0.80
N ILE A 198 -1.92 8.16 -2.00
CA ILE A 198 -1.25 6.92 -2.39
C ILE A 198 0.25 7.13 -2.52
N HIS A 199 0.69 8.16 -3.23
CA HIS A 199 2.10 8.49 -3.36
C HIS A 199 2.77 8.74 -2.00
N GLY A 200 2.10 9.45 -1.09
CA GLY A 200 2.62 9.68 0.27
C GLY A 200 2.82 8.42 1.10
N ASN A 201 2.23 7.29 0.70
CA ASN A 201 2.31 6.00 1.40
C ASN A 201 2.98 4.90 0.56
N MET A 202 3.46 5.21 -0.64
CA MET A 202 4.22 4.26 -1.47
C MET A 202 5.67 4.20 -0.97
N GLY A 203 6.09 3.03 -0.46
CA GLY A 203 7.52 2.73 -0.20
C GLY A 203 8.33 2.72 -1.50
N ALA A 204 9.66 2.64 -1.47
CA ALA A 204 10.52 2.74 -2.67
C ALA A 204 10.16 1.71 -3.79
N PRO A 205 10.48 2.00 -5.07
CA PRO A 205 10.33 1.02 -6.14
C PRO A 205 11.10 -0.26 -5.84
N THR A 206 10.45 -1.41 -6.02
CA THR A 206 11.01 -2.73 -5.70
C THR A 206 11.59 -3.43 -6.94
N ALA A 207 11.36 -2.89 -8.14
CA ALA A 207 11.84 -3.44 -9.41
C ALA A 207 12.15 -2.31 -10.40
N ALA A 208 12.99 -2.62 -11.40
CA ALA A 208 13.32 -1.70 -12.50
C ALA A 208 12.13 -1.38 -13.41
N GLN A 209 11.13 -2.27 -13.46
CA GLN A 209 9.84 -2.05 -14.11
C GLN A 209 8.78 -1.90 -13.02
N ASP A 210 8.48 -0.66 -12.67
CA ASP A 210 7.36 -0.35 -11.79
C ASP A 210 6.33 0.49 -12.52
N ILE A 211 5.05 0.26 -12.20
CA ILE A 211 3.94 0.96 -12.83
C ILE A 211 3.68 2.25 -12.04
N PRO A 212 3.82 3.44 -12.66
CA PRO A 212 3.52 4.69 -11.98
C PRO A 212 2.03 4.76 -11.65
N PHE A 213 1.66 5.43 -10.55
CA PHE A 213 0.27 5.57 -10.15
C PHE A 213 -0.27 6.95 -10.52
N GLU A 214 -0.76 7.09 -11.76
CA GLU A 214 -1.24 8.35 -12.31
C GLU A 214 -2.76 8.36 -12.50
N ASP A 215 -3.28 9.30 -13.29
CA ASP A 215 -4.71 9.49 -13.51
C ASP A 215 -5.40 8.22 -14.01
N MET A 216 -4.81 7.50 -14.97
CA MET A 216 -5.43 6.31 -15.55
C MET A 216 -5.43 5.14 -14.55
N GLU A 217 -4.34 4.93 -13.83
CA GLU A 217 -4.24 3.90 -12.80
C GLU A 217 -5.22 4.14 -11.66
N CYS A 218 -5.34 5.38 -11.20
CA CYS A 218 -6.28 5.73 -10.17
C CYS A 218 -7.73 5.60 -10.65
N HIS A 219 -8.01 5.93 -11.93
CA HIS A 219 -9.30 5.66 -12.55
C HIS A 219 -9.62 4.15 -12.58
N ARG A 220 -8.68 3.30 -13.02
CA ARG A 220 -8.86 1.84 -13.05
C ARG A 220 -9.15 1.27 -11.66
N LEU A 221 -8.42 1.75 -10.64
CA LEU A 221 -8.67 1.38 -9.24
C LEU A 221 -10.12 1.66 -8.83
N ILE A 222 -10.59 2.89 -9.04
CA ILE A 222 -11.95 3.31 -8.66
C ILE A 222 -12.99 2.51 -9.46
N SER A 223 -12.79 2.35 -10.77
CA SER A 223 -13.69 1.58 -11.62
C SER A 223 -13.82 0.12 -11.16
N ALA A 224 -12.71 -0.53 -10.82
CA ALA A 224 -12.70 -1.90 -10.33
C ALA A 224 -13.44 -2.05 -9.00
N MET A 225 -13.23 -1.12 -8.05
CA MET A 225 -13.95 -1.13 -6.77
C MET A 225 -15.47 -1.12 -6.95
N TYR A 226 -15.99 -0.27 -7.84
CA TYR A 226 -17.44 -0.10 -8.03
C TYR A 226 -18.07 -1.07 -9.03
N GLN A 227 -17.26 -1.88 -9.73
CA GLN A 227 -17.76 -2.76 -10.79
C GLN A 227 -18.90 -3.68 -10.33
N PRO A 228 -18.83 -4.38 -9.17
CA PRO A 228 -19.94 -5.24 -8.74
C PRO A 228 -21.25 -4.48 -8.48
N LEU A 229 -21.19 -3.28 -7.91
CA LEU A 229 -22.36 -2.43 -7.68
C LEU A 229 -22.93 -1.89 -9.00
N ARG A 230 -22.05 -1.57 -9.96
CA ARG A 230 -22.45 -1.15 -11.30
C ARG A 230 -23.20 -2.26 -12.02
N ASP A 231 -22.68 -3.49 -11.94
CA ASP A 231 -23.31 -4.66 -12.56
C ASP A 231 -24.67 -4.96 -11.94
N ALA A 232 -24.79 -4.89 -10.61
CA ALA A 232 -26.08 -5.04 -9.93
C ALA A 232 -27.10 -3.98 -10.36
N MET A 233 -26.70 -2.70 -10.41
CA MET A 233 -27.57 -1.58 -10.81
C MET A 233 -27.97 -1.61 -12.29
N ASN A 234 -27.30 -2.39 -13.14
CA ASN A 234 -27.66 -2.58 -14.54
C ASN A 234 -28.77 -3.63 -14.76
N THR A 235 -29.22 -4.30 -13.69
CA THR A 235 -30.33 -5.26 -13.73
C THR A 235 -31.53 -4.69 -12.96
N PRO A 236 -32.79 -4.84 -13.44
CA PRO A 236 -33.96 -4.38 -12.71
C PRO A 236 -34.04 -4.94 -11.29
N GLU A 237 -33.76 -6.23 -11.13
CA GLU A 237 -33.81 -6.92 -9.84
C GLU A 237 -32.69 -6.45 -8.90
N GLY A 238 -31.50 -6.18 -9.42
CA GLY A 238 -30.39 -5.67 -8.63
C GLY A 238 -30.59 -4.23 -8.17
N GLU A 239 -31.14 -3.38 -9.05
CA GLU A 239 -31.51 -2.01 -8.69
C GLU A 239 -32.63 -1.97 -7.64
N GLU A 240 -33.65 -2.83 -7.77
CA GLU A 240 -34.71 -2.96 -6.78
C GLU A 240 -34.14 -3.34 -5.42
N ARG A 241 -33.30 -4.39 -5.34
CA ARG A 241 -32.64 -4.80 -4.09
C ARG A 241 -31.82 -3.68 -3.46
N ILE A 242 -31.04 -2.94 -4.25
CA ILE A 242 -30.23 -1.81 -3.74
C ILE A 242 -31.14 -0.68 -3.25
N THR A 243 -32.22 -0.40 -3.97
CA THR A 243 -33.19 0.65 -3.62
C THR A 243 -33.96 0.31 -2.34
N GLU A 244 -34.38 -0.94 -2.18
CA GLU A 244 -35.06 -1.42 -0.98
C GLU A 244 -34.15 -1.37 0.25
N ARG A 245 -32.91 -1.83 0.10
CA ARG A 245 -31.95 -1.92 1.22
C ARG A 245 -31.37 -0.58 1.64
N TYR A 246 -30.97 0.25 0.68
CA TYR A 246 -30.20 1.47 0.95
C TYR A 246 -30.99 2.77 0.69
N GLY A 247 -32.20 2.66 0.14
CA GLY A 247 -33.05 3.79 -0.19
C GLY A 247 -32.77 4.39 -1.58
N ARG A 248 -33.82 5.02 -2.14
CA ARG A 248 -33.80 5.63 -3.48
C ARG A 248 -32.71 6.68 -3.66
N ASP A 249 -32.40 7.45 -2.62
CA ASP A 249 -31.39 8.51 -2.73
C ASP A 249 -29.97 7.96 -2.86
N LYS A 250 -29.65 6.83 -2.19
CA LYS A 250 -28.37 6.14 -2.36
C LYS A 250 -28.25 5.49 -3.73
N ALA A 251 -29.32 4.85 -4.21
CA ALA A 251 -29.38 4.31 -5.57
C ALA A 251 -29.15 5.40 -6.64
N ARG A 252 -29.77 6.58 -6.46
CA ARG A 252 -29.55 7.74 -7.34
C ARG A 252 -28.11 8.24 -7.27
N MET A 253 -27.51 8.29 -6.08
CA MET A 253 -26.12 8.70 -5.89
C MET A 253 -25.15 7.75 -6.61
N LEU A 254 -25.35 6.43 -6.50
CA LEU A 254 -24.56 5.44 -7.23
C LEU A 254 -24.64 5.66 -8.75
N ARG A 255 -25.84 5.88 -9.29
CA ARG A 255 -26.02 6.19 -10.72
C ARG A 255 -25.24 7.43 -11.14
N ALA A 256 -25.22 8.47 -10.30
CA ALA A 256 -24.43 9.67 -10.55
C ALA A 256 -22.93 9.36 -10.55
N VAL A 257 -22.43 8.60 -9.58
CA VAL A 257 -21.01 8.18 -9.53
C VAL A 257 -20.64 7.34 -10.75
N PHE A 258 -21.49 6.42 -11.22
CA PHE A 258 -21.20 5.63 -12.42
C PHE A 258 -21.15 6.47 -13.69
N ALA A 259 -22.00 7.51 -13.77
CA ALA A 259 -21.94 8.48 -14.85
C ALA A 259 -20.62 9.26 -14.82
N GLU A 260 -20.17 9.68 -13.64
CA GLU A 260 -18.87 10.34 -13.47
C GLU A 260 -17.70 9.43 -13.82
N ILE A 261 -17.69 8.17 -13.39
CA ILE A 261 -16.67 7.19 -13.80
C ILE A 261 -16.66 7.05 -15.33
N THR A 262 -17.83 6.94 -15.96
CA THR A 262 -17.90 6.82 -17.43
C THR A 262 -17.40 8.06 -18.14
N ARG A 263 -17.73 9.26 -17.63
CA ARG A 263 -17.26 10.54 -18.17
C ARG A 263 -15.74 10.65 -18.05
N ASP A 264 -15.22 10.34 -16.88
CA ASP A 264 -13.81 10.41 -16.55
C ASP A 264 -12.95 9.50 -17.44
N HIS A 265 -13.41 8.27 -17.67
CA HIS A 265 -12.73 7.36 -18.60
C HIS A 265 -12.59 7.96 -20.01
N ARG A 266 -13.65 8.63 -20.51
CA ARG A 266 -13.63 9.26 -21.83
C ARG A 266 -12.68 10.45 -21.87
N GLU A 267 -12.70 11.30 -20.84
CA GLU A 267 -11.80 12.45 -20.73
C GLU A 267 -10.33 12.01 -20.74
N LEU A 268 -9.98 10.97 -19.97
CA LEU A 268 -8.62 10.43 -19.91
C LEU A 268 -8.20 9.73 -21.21
N SER A 269 -9.10 8.96 -21.83
CA SER A 269 -8.80 8.23 -23.08
C SER A 269 -8.62 9.16 -24.28
N LEU A 270 -9.27 10.32 -24.29
CA LEU A 270 -9.14 11.32 -25.35
C LEU A 270 -7.97 12.29 -25.12
N GLY A 271 -7.20 12.12 -24.04
CA GLY A 271 -6.14 13.06 -23.66
C GLY A 271 -6.67 14.46 -23.33
N LEU A 272 -7.95 14.58 -22.96
CA LEU A 272 -8.60 15.84 -22.59
C LEU A 272 -8.29 16.26 -21.14
N SER A 273 -7.30 15.61 -20.53
CA SER A 273 -6.64 16.11 -19.32
C SER A 273 -6.03 17.48 -19.64
N THR A 274 -6.73 18.52 -19.20
CA THR A 274 -6.24 19.91 -19.15
C THR A 274 -4.77 19.94 -18.71
N PRO A 275 -3.90 20.71 -19.38
CA PRO A 275 -2.49 20.77 -19.04
C PRO A 275 -2.33 21.09 -17.56
N SER A 276 -1.56 20.27 -16.86
CA SER A 276 -0.96 20.63 -15.58
C SER A 276 -0.42 22.04 -15.70
N ASP A 277 -0.70 22.90 -14.72
CA ASP A 277 -0.26 24.29 -14.67
C ASP A 277 1.25 24.42 -14.91
N VAL A 278 1.62 24.53 -16.18
CA VAL A 278 2.86 25.13 -16.64
C VAL A 278 2.61 26.63 -16.48
N ASN A 279 3.24 27.20 -15.45
CA ASN A 279 3.35 28.63 -15.11
C ASN A 279 2.40 29.16 -14.03
N ALA A 280 2.90 29.13 -12.79
CA ALA A 280 3.04 30.33 -11.97
C ALA A 280 4.49 30.29 -11.41
N VAL A 281 5.49 30.93 -12.05
CA VAL A 281 5.86 32.37 -11.91
C VAL A 281 5.91 32.71 -10.42
N GLN A 282 7.05 32.98 -9.77
CA GLN A 282 8.23 33.76 -10.15
C GLN A 282 9.38 33.45 -9.18
#